data_AF-A0A524EUL8-F1
#
_entry.id   AF-A0A524EUL8-F1
#
_cell.length_a   1.000
_cell.length_b   1.000
_cell.length_c   1.000
_cell.angle_alpha   90.00
_cell.angle_beta   90.00
_cell.angle_gamma   90.00
#
_symmetry.space_group_name_H-M   'P 1'
#
loop_
_entity.id
_entity.type
_entity.pdbx_description
1 polymer ?
#
loop_
_entity_poly.entity_id
_entity_poly.type
_entity_poly.pdbx_seq_one_letter_code
_entity_poly.pdbx_strand_id
1 'polypeptide(L)' 'LKKNGKSVTAFLPGDGALNFIEEHDRVIVEGIGGAKGRSVGDLPGVRWKVVKVNGVSLEALLAGKKEKPLR' A
#
# COMPACT_ATOMS: atom_id res chain seq x y z
N LEU A 1 0.35 9.70 8.39
CA LEU A 1 -1.12 9.67 8.13
C LEU A 1 -1.67 11.08 8.07
N LYS A 2 -2.30 11.50 6.96
CA LYS A 2 -2.84 12.87 6.80
C LYS A 2 -3.84 13.29 7.90
N LYS A 3 -4.48 12.31 8.57
CA LYS A 3 -5.43 12.54 9.66
C LYS A 3 -4.79 12.61 11.06
N ASN A 4 -3.67 11.92 11.29
CA ASN A 4 -3.16 11.66 12.65
C ASN A 4 -1.67 12.04 12.87
N GLY A 5 -0.94 12.48 11.84
CA GLY A 5 0.50 12.79 11.95
C GLY A 5 1.42 11.59 12.24
N LYS A 6 0.89 10.44 12.65
CA LYS A 6 1.65 9.22 12.92
C LYS A 6 2.20 8.58 11.65
N SER A 7 3.46 8.16 11.73
CA SER A 7 4.14 7.30 10.76
C SER A 7 3.73 5.85 11.01
N VAL A 8 3.44 5.12 9.94
CA VAL A 8 2.96 3.74 10.02
C VAL A 8 3.62 2.94 8.90
N THR A 9 4.07 1.73 9.22
CA THR A 9 4.62 0.79 8.24
C THR A 9 3.48 0.06 7.54
N ALA A 10 3.49 0.09 6.21
CA ALA A 10 2.53 -0.62 5.37
C ALA A 10 3.26 -1.60 4.45
N PHE A 11 2.64 -2.75 4.23
CA PHE A 11 3.07 -3.77 3.28
C PHE A 11 2.66 -3.39 1.87
N LEU A 12 3.51 -3.65 0.90
CA LEU A 12 3.22 -3.48 -0.52
C LEU A 12 2.99 -4.84 -1.16
N PRO A 13 1.73 -5.22 -1.41
CA PRO A 13 1.44 -6.47 -2.10
C PRO A 13 1.73 -6.32 -3.60
N GLY A 14 2.46 -7.29 -4.16
CA GLY A 14 2.73 -7.41 -5.59
C GLY A 14 4.19 -7.21 -5.99
N ASP A 15 4.59 -7.86 -7.09
CA ASP A 15 5.95 -7.83 -7.63
C ASP A 15 6.23 -6.49 -8.32
N GLY A 16 7.26 -5.75 -7.88
CA GLY A 16 7.60 -4.45 -8.45
C GLY A 16 6.73 -3.27 -8.00
N ALA A 17 5.83 -3.44 -7.00
CA ALA A 17 5.00 -2.35 -6.46
C ALA A 17 5.82 -1.15 -5.94
N LEU A 18 7.06 -1.40 -5.51
CA LEU A 18 7.99 -0.36 -5.05
C LEU A 18 8.35 0.64 -6.17
N ASN A 19 8.46 0.18 -7.42
CA ASN A 19 8.81 1.03 -8.57
C ASN A 19 7.68 2.00 -8.93
N PHE A 20 6.45 1.71 -8.50
CA PHE A 20 5.28 2.54 -8.75
C PHE A 20 4.98 3.49 -7.61
N ILE A 21 5.89 3.77 -6.68
CA ILE A 21 5.63 4.69 -5.55
C ILE A 21 6.74 5.72 -5.46
N GLU A 22 6.34 6.98 -5.37
CA GLU A 22 7.24 8.10 -5.11
C GLU A 22 7.00 8.70 -3.72
N GLU A 23 7.99 9.45 -3.20
CA GLU A 23 7.99 9.95 -1.83
C GLU A 23 6.82 10.92 -1.52
N HIS A 24 6.23 11.53 -2.56
CA HIS A 24 5.11 12.47 -2.44
C HIS A 24 3.76 11.86 -2.85
N ASP A 25 3.71 10.58 -3.19
CA ASP A 25 2.48 9.94 -3.63
C ASP A 25 1.49 9.73 -2.48
N ARG A 26 0.21 9.91 -2.79
CA ARG A 26 -0.88 9.62 -1.85
C ARG A 26 -1.23 8.15 -1.93
N VAL A 27 -0.93 7.43 -0.86
CA VAL A 27 -1.28 6.00 -0.72
C VAL A 27 -2.50 5.80 0.18
N ILE A 28 -3.34 4.85 -0.18
CA ILE A 28 -4.45 4.35 0.65
C ILE A 28 -4.01 3.02 1.24
N VAL A 29 -4.08 2.94 2.57
CA VAL A 29 -3.74 1.76 3.34
C VAL A 29 -4.99 1.15 3.97
N GLU A 30 -5.05 -0.16 4.01
CA GLU A 30 -6.07 -0.95 4.68
C GLU A 30 -5.43 -1.93 5.66
N GLY A 31 -6.20 -2.47 6.61
CA GLY A 31 -5.71 -3.51 7.51
C GLY A 31 -5.35 -4.78 6.72
N ILE A 32 -4.23 -5.42 7.08
CA ILE A 32 -3.78 -6.64 6.41
C ILE A 32 -4.66 -7.88 6.72
N GLY A 33 -5.58 -7.75 7.70
CA GLY A 33 -6.60 -8.77 7.98
C GLY A 33 -6.16 -9.90 8.90
N GLY A 34 -5.13 -9.71 9.73
CA GLY A 34 -4.68 -10.73 10.67
C GLY A 34 -5.62 -10.94 11.85
N ALA A 35 -5.54 -12.13 12.46
CA ALA A 35 -6.32 -12.48 13.63
C ALA A 35 -6.18 -11.39 14.72
N LYS A 36 -7.29 -10.71 15.04
CA LYS A 36 -7.36 -9.58 15.99
C LYS A 36 -6.50 -8.35 15.62
N GLY A 37 -6.34 -8.04 14.32
CA GLY A 37 -5.56 -6.88 13.88
C GLY A 37 -4.05 -7.01 14.07
N ARG A 38 -3.57 -8.26 14.21
CA ARG A 38 -2.14 -8.59 14.23
C ARG A 38 -1.58 -8.70 12.82
N SER A 39 -0.26 -8.74 12.75
CA SER A 39 0.49 -9.00 11.52
C SER A 39 0.08 -10.36 10.94
N VAL A 40 0.01 -10.44 9.61
CA VAL A 40 -0.35 -11.67 8.87
C VAL A 40 0.92 -12.35 8.39
N GLY A 41 1.00 -13.66 8.59
CA GLY A 41 2.08 -14.49 8.09
C GLY A 41 3.41 -14.20 8.78
N ASP A 42 4.47 -14.12 7.97
CA ASP A 42 5.86 -14.03 8.42
C ASP A 42 6.36 -12.59 8.61
N LEU A 43 5.50 -11.57 8.46
CA LEU A 43 5.89 -10.17 8.62
C LEU A 43 5.58 -9.64 10.03
N PRO A 44 6.52 -9.68 10.98
CA PRO A 44 6.33 -9.04 12.28
C PRO A 44 6.26 -7.51 12.12
N GLY A 45 5.31 -6.88 12.82
CA GLY A 45 5.21 -5.42 12.92
C GLY A 45 4.43 -4.73 11.79
N VAL A 46 4.11 -5.42 10.70
CA VAL A 46 3.33 -4.86 9.59
C VAL A 46 1.85 -5.20 9.73
N ARG A 47 1.03 -4.21 10.05
CA ARG A 47 -0.42 -4.36 10.27
C ARG A 47 -1.29 -3.82 9.14
N TRP A 48 -0.67 -3.08 8.22
CA TRP A 48 -1.34 -2.37 7.15
C TRP A 48 -0.81 -2.84 5.82
N LYS A 49 -1.64 -2.85 4.78
CA LYS A 49 -1.26 -3.08 3.40
C LYS A 49 -1.69 -1.88 2.55
N VAL A 50 -0.93 -1.56 1.51
CA VAL A 50 -1.31 -0.54 0.53
C VAL A 50 -2.29 -1.17 -0.47
N VAL A 51 -3.32 -0.42 -0.85
CA VAL A 51 -4.36 -0.88 -1.79
C VAL A 51 -4.45 0.02 -3.01
N LYS A 52 -4.28 1.34 -2.84
CA LYS A 52 -4.28 2.31 -3.93
C LYS A 52 -3.11 3.28 -3.80
N VAL A 53 -2.57 3.69 -4.93
CA VAL A 53 -1.54 4.73 -5.05
C VAL A 53 -2.06 5.78 -6.03
N ASN A 54 -2.08 7.03 -5.62
CA ASN A 54 -2.52 8.18 -6.43
C ASN A 54 -3.91 8.02 -7.11
N GLY A 55 -4.82 7.29 -6.45
CA GLY A 55 -6.18 7.02 -6.96
C GLY A 55 -6.31 5.79 -7.86
N VAL A 56 -5.21 5.10 -8.17
CA VAL A 56 -5.20 3.85 -8.95
C VAL A 56 -4.98 2.66 -8.02
N SER A 57 -5.69 1.56 -8.25
CA SER A 57 -5.49 0.30 -7.51
C SER A 57 -4.14 -0.33 -7.86
N LEU A 58 -3.38 -0.76 -6.85
CA LEU A 58 -2.09 -1.43 -7.04
C LEU A 58 -2.24 -2.68 -7.92
N GLU A 59 -3.29 -3.47 -7.72
CA GLU A 59 -3.55 -4.66 -8.52
C GLU A 59 -3.74 -4.34 -10.01
N ALA A 60 -4.31 -3.17 -10.33
CA ALA A 60 -4.50 -2.73 -11.71
C ALA A 60 -3.19 -2.21 -12.34
N LEU A 61 -2.32 -1.59 -11.54
CA LEU A 61 -0.97 -1.19 -11.94
C LEU A 61 -0.10 -2.43 -12.20
N LEU A 62 -0.12 -3.40 -11.28
CA LEU A 62 0.61 -4.67 -11.38
C LEU A 62 0.16 -5.51 -12.58
N ALA A 63 -1.15 -5.55 -12.85
CA ALA A 63 -1.69 -6.24 -14.01
C ALA A 63 -1.45 -5.49 -15.34
N GLY A 64 -0.81 -4.32 -15.33
CA GLY A 64 -0.56 -3.50 -16.52
C GLY A 64 -1.83 -2.96 -17.19
N LYS A 65 -2.99 -3.04 -16.52
CA LYS A 65 -4.28 -2.60 -17.08
C LYS A 65 -4.52 -1.10 -16.93
N LYS A 66 -3.79 -0.46 -16.02
CA LYS A 66 -3.79 1.00 -15.83
C LYS A 66 -2.36 1.45 -15.65
N GLU A 67 -1.99 2.54 -16.31
CA GLU A 67 -0.74 3.24 -16.05
C GLU A 67 -0.96 4.29 -14.97
N LYS A 68 0.10 4.63 -14.23
CA LYS A 68 0.03 5.75 -13.30
C LYS A 68 -0.30 7.00 -14.13
N PRO A 69 -1.29 7.82 -13.73
CA PRO A 69 -1.39 9.16 -14.27
C PRO A 69 -0.12 9.90 -13.84
N LEU A 70 0.85 10.00 -14.75
CA LEU A 70 2.00 10.87 -14.58
C LEU A 70 1.43 12.30 -14.58
N ARG A 71 1.61 12.99 -13.48
CA ARG A 71 1.17 14.37 -13.30
C ARG A 71 2.34 15.31 -13.53
#